data_AF-A0A4S8K005-F1
#
_entry.id   AF-A0A4S8K005-F1
#
_cell.length_a   1.000
_cell.length_b   1.000
_cell.length_c   1.000
_cell.angle_alpha   90.00
_cell.angle_beta   90.00
_cell.angle_gamma   90.00
#
_symmetry.space_group_name_H-M   'P 1'
#
loop_
_entity.id
_entity.type
_entity.pdbx_description
1 polymer ?
#
loop_
_entity_poly.entity_id
_entity_poly.type
_entity_poly.pdbx_seq_one_letter_code
_entity_poly.pdbx_strand_id
1 'polypeptide(L)'
;MATLGNRRNGGYARKRLWCAIPVSCALLIIISFTFIFDLGYKHREVTPEVMITPMASPSMGSPPSPVVDRCSGRYIYVHDLPGRFNSDMISSCRTLSKWNDMCPFVSNAGLGPRLNNAEGVFYGTEWYATNQFALELIFHNRMKQYECLTTNSSLASAIFVPFYAGLDIGRYLWGYNTSVRDATSRDLIRWLKSRPEWSTMGGRDHFMVAGRITWDFRRLTDEEDDWGSKLLVIPEGKNMTVLVIESSPWHKNDFGIPYPTYFHPSKDSEVQLWQERMRRIRRPWLFSFAGAPRPNITDSIRNEIIGQCRQSRRCKLLECDNGRSKCHSPSSVMGMFQRSIFCLQPQGDSYTRRSTFDAMVAGCVPVFFHPGSAYVQYVWHLPRNHSEYSVLISEDEVRDGKVRIEEVLERFGKKEVMAMREEVVRMIPRLVYADPRTRLETTKDAFDVTVEGVIQRVKDIKGGRVPDFSEAESWKYAVTGRGGEHEWDHFFNRTSQ
;
A
#
# COMPACT_ATOMS: atom_id res chain seq x y z
N MET A 1 8.65 16.69 -31.43
CA MET A 1 9.07 16.41 -32.83
C MET A 1 10.35 15.60 -32.80
N ALA A 2 10.35 14.37 -33.31
CA ALA A 2 11.53 13.64 -33.82
C ALA A 2 11.04 12.31 -34.42
N THR A 3 11.35 12.10 -35.69
CA THR A 3 10.90 11.06 -36.62
C THR A 3 11.05 9.60 -36.18
N LEU A 4 10.01 8.79 -36.44
CA LEU A 4 10.05 7.32 -36.48
C LEU A 4 10.81 6.83 -37.73
N GLY A 5 11.72 5.86 -37.55
CA GLY A 5 12.35 5.10 -38.64
C GLY A 5 11.84 3.66 -38.68
N ASN A 6 11.37 3.19 -39.84
CA ASN A 6 10.76 1.87 -40.02
C ASN A 6 11.37 1.14 -41.24
N ARG A 7 11.84 -0.11 -41.06
CA ARG A 7 12.24 -1.15 -42.05
C ARG A 7 13.10 -2.21 -41.32
N ARG A 8 13.20 -3.49 -41.71
CA ARG A 8 12.30 -4.42 -42.45
C ARG A 8 12.84 -5.86 -42.24
N ASN A 9 11.96 -6.85 -42.41
CA ASN A 9 12.14 -8.31 -42.39
C ASN A 9 13.55 -8.93 -42.60
N GLY A 10 13.81 -10.00 -41.85
CA GLY A 10 14.71 -11.09 -42.21
C GLY A 10 14.26 -12.39 -41.52
N GLY A 11 13.81 -13.39 -42.26
CA GLY A 11 13.29 -14.64 -41.70
C GLY A 11 14.14 -15.85 -42.07
N TYR A 12 14.14 -16.88 -41.22
CA TYR A 12 14.61 -18.22 -41.54
C TYR A 12 13.70 -19.27 -40.89
N ALA A 13 13.55 -20.42 -41.55
CA ALA A 13 12.62 -21.48 -41.20
C ALA A 13 13.33 -22.86 -41.11
N ARG A 14 12.56 -23.89 -40.70
CA ARG A 14 12.91 -25.31 -40.44
C ARG A 14 13.29 -25.59 -38.98
N LYS A 15 12.93 -26.74 -38.37
CA LYS A 15 12.04 -27.86 -38.80
C LYS A 15 11.48 -28.57 -37.55
N ARG A 16 10.38 -29.31 -37.72
CA ARG A 16 9.71 -30.11 -36.66
C ARG A 16 10.54 -31.33 -36.24
N LEU A 17 10.32 -31.81 -35.00
CA LEU A 17 10.11 -33.24 -34.76
C LEU A 17 9.08 -33.46 -33.64
N TRP A 18 8.27 -34.51 -33.78
CA TRP A 18 7.25 -34.96 -32.82
C TRP A 18 7.80 -36.10 -31.95
N CYS A 19 7.21 -36.30 -30.77
CA CYS A 19 6.93 -37.65 -30.23
C CYS A 19 5.70 -37.59 -29.30
N ALA A 20 4.97 -38.71 -29.23
CA ALA A 20 3.65 -38.80 -28.62
C ALA A 20 3.61 -39.72 -27.38
N ILE A 21 2.46 -39.74 -26.73
CA ILE A 21 2.12 -40.42 -25.45
C ILE A 21 1.72 -41.89 -25.71
N PRO A 22 1.91 -42.82 -24.75
CA PRO A 22 0.78 -43.38 -23.96
C PRO A 22 1.15 -43.47 -22.44
N VAL A 23 0.31 -43.37 -21.39
CA VAL A 23 -1.11 -43.68 -21.08
C VAL A 23 -1.45 -45.18 -20.92
N SER A 24 -2.08 -45.50 -19.76
CA SER A 24 -2.54 -46.82 -19.26
C SER A 24 -1.46 -47.65 -18.51
N CYS A 25 -1.74 -48.48 -17.50
CA CYS A 25 -3.01 -49.02 -16.95
C CYS A 25 -3.09 -48.90 -15.40
N ALA A 26 -4.26 -49.23 -14.84
CA ALA A 26 -4.55 -49.22 -13.40
C ALA A 26 -4.80 -50.63 -12.82
N LEU A 27 -4.76 -50.70 -11.47
CA LEU A 27 -5.62 -51.52 -10.59
C LEU A 27 -5.41 -53.06 -10.43
N LEU A 28 -5.43 -53.46 -9.13
CA LEU A 28 -5.92 -54.72 -8.49
C LEU A 28 -4.93 -55.81 -8.01
N ILE A 29 -5.46 -56.61 -7.05
CA ILE A 29 -4.89 -57.79 -6.32
C ILE A 29 -3.88 -57.35 -5.22
N ILE A 30 -4.16 -57.31 -3.90
CA ILE A 30 -5.00 -58.06 -2.92
C ILE A 30 -4.59 -59.54 -2.66
N ILE A 31 -4.42 -59.85 -1.37
CA ILE A 31 -4.34 -61.16 -0.69
C ILE A 31 -2.99 -61.90 -0.75
N SER A 32 -2.39 -62.04 0.43
CA SER A 32 -1.50 -63.15 0.80
C SER A 32 -1.66 -63.40 2.32
N PHE A 33 -0.72 -64.07 2.98
CA PHE A 33 -0.89 -64.76 4.28
C PHE A 33 -0.63 -63.82 5.48
N THR A 34 -1.33 -63.86 6.62
CA THR A 34 -1.94 -64.93 7.48
C THR A 34 -0.97 -65.78 8.32
N PHE A 35 -1.51 -66.25 9.46
CA PHE A 35 -0.90 -66.97 10.60
C PHE A 35 -0.17 -66.07 11.62
N ILE A 36 -0.36 -66.23 12.95
CA ILE A 36 -0.69 -67.45 13.74
C ILE A 36 -1.86 -67.20 14.74
N PHE A 37 -2.85 -68.10 14.73
CA PHE A 37 -3.49 -68.89 15.81
C PHE A 37 -3.41 -68.45 17.31
N ASP A 38 -4.31 -68.82 18.24
CA ASP A 38 -5.41 -69.83 18.23
C ASP A 38 -6.48 -69.62 19.33
N LEU A 39 -7.60 -70.37 19.25
CA LEU A 39 -8.57 -70.75 20.32
C LEU A 39 -9.38 -69.63 21.04
N GLY A 40 -10.68 -69.77 21.36
CA GLY A 40 -11.65 -70.82 20.99
C GLY A 40 -12.94 -70.79 21.83
N TYR A 41 -14.07 -71.11 21.18
CA TYR A 41 -15.26 -71.81 21.74
C TYR A 41 -16.47 -71.04 22.35
N LYS A 42 -17.64 -71.37 21.76
CA LYS A 42 -19.05 -71.37 22.24
C LYS A 42 -19.86 -70.07 22.45
N HIS A 43 -20.81 -69.91 21.52
CA HIS A 43 -22.09 -69.21 21.72
C HIS A 43 -22.89 -69.72 22.92
N ARG A 44 -23.62 -68.80 23.56
CA ARG A 44 -24.99 -69.05 24.06
C ARG A 44 -25.79 -67.75 24.04
N GLU A 45 -26.97 -67.76 23.43
CA GLU A 45 -27.88 -66.61 23.44
C GLU A 45 -28.50 -66.42 24.83
N VAL A 46 -28.59 -65.16 25.27
CA VAL A 46 -29.41 -64.76 26.42
C VAL A 46 -30.02 -63.38 26.11
N THR A 47 -31.34 -63.33 25.99
CA THR A 47 -32.13 -62.09 26.01
C THR A 47 -32.35 -61.64 27.46
N PRO A 48 -32.14 -60.36 27.80
CA PRO A 48 -32.65 -59.79 29.05
C PRO A 48 -33.84 -58.84 28.84
N GLU A 49 -34.74 -58.83 29.81
CA GLU A 49 -35.93 -57.99 29.88
C GLU A 49 -35.64 -56.49 30.16
N VAL A 50 -36.68 -55.68 29.95
CA VAL A 50 -36.71 -54.25 30.25
C VAL A 50 -36.72 -54.00 31.76
N MET A 51 -35.74 -53.24 32.27
CA MET A 51 -35.86 -52.55 33.56
C MET A 51 -36.14 -51.06 33.34
N ILE A 52 -37.22 -50.57 33.95
CA ILE A 52 -37.59 -49.14 33.96
C ILE A 52 -36.90 -48.49 35.17
N THR A 53 -35.95 -47.59 34.94
CA THR A 53 -35.36 -46.73 35.98
C THR A 53 -36.17 -45.44 36.17
N PRO A 54 -36.28 -44.89 37.40
CA PRO A 54 -37.02 -43.66 37.64
C PRO A 54 -36.34 -42.42 37.04
N MET A 55 -37.14 -41.42 36.67
CA MET A 55 -36.68 -40.15 36.12
C MET A 55 -35.75 -39.39 37.09
N ALA A 56 -34.54 -39.07 36.65
CA ALA A 56 -33.76 -37.97 37.20
C ALA A 56 -34.25 -36.65 36.57
N SER A 57 -34.41 -35.60 37.38
CA SER A 57 -34.80 -34.28 36.89
C SER A 57 -33.74 -33.68 35.96
N PRO A 58 -34.10 -32.87 34.94
CA PRO A 58 -33.11 -32.26 34.06
C PRO A 58 -32.25 -31.29 34.84
N SER A 59 -30.94 -31.54 34.92
CA SER A 59 -29.99 -30.52 35.33
C SER A 59 -30.08 -29.37 34.32
N MET A 60 -30.42 -28.16 34.75
CA MET A 60 -30.26 -26.98 33.91
C MET A 60 -28.79 -26.89 33.49
N GLY A 61 -28.52 -27.13 32.22
CA GLY A 61 -27.20 -26.91 31.65
C GLY A 61 -26.79 -25.45 31.92
N SER A 62 -25.55 -25.26 32.35
CA SER A 62 -24.94 -23.94 32.42
C SER A 62 -25.19 -23.20 31.09
N PRO A 63 -25.65 -21.94 31.10
CA PRO A 63 -25.92 -21.22 29.86
C PRO A 63 -24.64 -21.23 29.01
N PRO A 64 -24.75 -21.47 27.68
CA PRO A 64 -23.59 -21.49 26.82
C PRO A 64 -22.85 -20.16 26.97
N SER A 65 -21.54 -20.22 27.19
CA SER A 65 -20.67 -19.06 27.27
C SER A 65 -21.01 -18.10 26.12
N PRO A 66 -21.25 -16.80 26.38
CA PRO A 66 -21.70 -15.88 25.35
C PRO A 66 -20.75 -15.96 24.17
N VAL A 67 -21.29 -16.25 22.97
CA VAL A 67 -20.50 -16.38 21.76
C VAL A 67 -19.84 -15.03 21.49
N VAL A 68 -18.55 -14.93 21.82
CA VAL A 68 -17.78 -13.70 21.66
C VAL A 68 -17.64 -13.44 20.17
N ASP A 69 -18.45 -12.52 19.66
CA ASP A 69 -18.33 -12.01 18.30
C ASP A 69 -16.97 -11.34 18.12
N ARG A 70 -16.06 -12.04 17.43
CA ARG A 70 -14.71 -11.59 17.10
C ARG A 70 -14.69 -10.39 16.15
N CYS A 71 -15.82 -10.10 15.51
CA CYS A 71 -16.01 -8.98 14.58
C CYS A 71 -16.77 -7.80 15.19
N SER A 72 -17.13 -7.86 16.47
CA SER A 72 -17.77 -6.77 17.19
C SER A 72 -16.89 -5.51 17.14
N GLY A 73 -17.46 -4.40 16.66
CA GLY A 73 -16.73 -3.15 16.42
C GLY A 73 -15.69 -3.20 15.29
N ARG A 74 -15.68 -4.25 14.46
CA ARG A 74 -14.76 -4.43 13.32
C ARG A 74 -15.45 -4.64 11.98
N TYR A 75 -16.78 -4.76 11.95
CA TYR A 75 -17.53 -5.01 10.72
C TYR A 75 -17.35 -3.90 9.67
N ILE A 76 -17.12 -4.31 8.41
CA ILE A 76 -17.10 -3.43 7.24
C ILE A 76 -18.23 -3.86 6.29
N TYR A 77 -19.08 -2.92 5.91
CA TYR A 77 -20.01 -3.09 4.79
C TYR A 77 -19.35 -2.53 3.53
N VAL A 78 -19.48 -3.23 2.40
CA VAL A 78 -18.93 -2.82 1.11
C VAL A 78 -20.07 -2.45 0.18
N HIS A 79 -20.05 -1.25 -0.39
CA HIS A 79 -21.04 -0.84 -1.39
C HIS A 79 -20.88 -1.64 -2.68
N ASP A 80 -21.97 -2.27 -3.13
CA ASP A 80 -22.06 -2.88 -4.46
C ASP A 80 -22.27 -1.78 -5.52
N LEU A 81 -21.14 -1.18 -5.94
CA LEU A 81 -21.14 -0.11 -6.94
C LEU A 81 -21.35 -0.67 -8.35
N PRO A 82 -22.12 0.03 -9.22
CA PRO A 82 -22.14 -0.25 -10.66
C PRO A 82 -20.73 -0.34 -11.25
N GLY A 83 -20.48 -1.37 -12.07
CA GLY A 83 -19.14 -1.73 -12.57
C GLY A 83 -18.34 -0.61 -13.25
N ARG A 84 -19.03 0.40 -13.80
CA ARG A 84 -18.45 1.64 -14.35
C ARG A 84 -17.56 2.42 -13.37
N PHE A 85 -17.73 2.20 -12.06
CA PHE A 85 -16.92 2.80 -10.99
C PHE A 85 -15.68 1.95 -10.64
N ASN A 86 -15.58 0.71 -11.12
CA ASN A 86 -14.46 -0.18 -10.80
C ASN A 86 -14.15 -1.25 -11.87
N SER A 87 -14.93 -2.33 -11.99
CA SER A 87 -14.63 -3.51 -12.82
C SER A 87 -14.42 -3.17 -14.29
N ASP A 88 -15.23 -2.25 -14.82
CA ASP A 88 -15.28 -1.95 -16.26
C ASP A 88 -14.02 -1.18 -16.70
N MET A 89 -13.42 -0.43 -15.77
CA MET A 89 -12.12 0.21 -15.93
C MET A 89 -11.01 -0.82 -16.09
N ILE A 90 -11.06 -1.92 -15.35
CA ILE A 90 -10.08 -3.02 -15.42
C ILE A 90 -10.23 -3.79 -16.72
N SER A 91 -11.46 -4.09 -17.14
CA SER A 91 -11.76 -4.65 -18.47
C SER A 91 -11.26 -3.74 -19.60
N SER A 92 -11.24 -2.42 -19.37
CA SER A 92 -10.79 -1.39 -20.30
C SER A 92 -9.37 -0.89 -19.99
N CYS A 93 -8.51 -1.72 -19.39
CA CYS A 93 -7.22 -1.34 -18.81
C CYS A 93 -6.29 -0.50 -19.72
N ARG A 94 -6.33 -0.69 -21.05
CA ARG A 94 -5.54 0.12 -21.99
C ARG A 94 -5.89 1.61 -22.00
N THR A 95 -7.07 1.98 -21.50
CA THR A 95 -7.55 3.38 -21.48
C THR A 95 -7.13 4.15 -20.21
N LEU A 96 -6.58 3.46 -19.20
CA LEU A 96 -6.31 4.03 -17.86
C LEU A 96 -5.08 4.96 -17.82
N SER A 97 -4.33 5.06 -18.90
CA SER A 97 -3.20 5.97 -19.03
C SER A 97 -3.00 6.35 -20.50
N LYS A 98 -2.79 7.64 -20.74
CA LYS A 98 -2.43 8.20 -22.05
C LYS A 98 -1.08 7.69 -22.58
N TRP A 99 -0.20 7.26 -21.68
CA TRP A 99 1.23 7.05 -21.98
C TRP A 99 1.68 5.59 -21.91
N ASN A 100 0.98 4.73 -21.18
CA ASN A 100 1.40 3.36 -20.87
C ASN A 100 0.22 2.39 -20.98
N ASP A 101 0.45 1.18 -21.51
CA ASP A 101 -0.52 0.09 -21.35
C ASP A 101 -0.57 -0.34 -19.87
N MET A 102 -1.72 -0.15 -19.22
CA MET A 102 -1.91 -0.54 -17.81
C MET A 102 -2.36 -2.00 -17.64
N CYS A 103 -2.68 -2.73 -18.72
CA CYS A 103 -3.14 -4.11 -18.65
C CYS A 103 -2.16 -5.10 -18.00
N PRO A 104 -0.82 -5.00 -18.19
CA PRO A 104 0.12 -5.82 -17.43
C PRO A 104 0.00 -5.61 -15.91
N PHE A 105 -0.27 -4.38 -15.47
CA PHE A 105 -0.27 -4.00 -14.05
C PHE A 105 -1.57 -4.37 -13.31
N VAL A 106 -2.69 -4.59 -14.01
CA VAL A 106 -3.91 -5.11 -13.37
C VAL A 106 -3.89 -6.63 -13.14
N SER A 107 -2.89 -7.34 -13.70
CA SER A 107 -2.69 -8.77 -13.46
C SER A 107 -2.33 -9.08 -11.99
N ASN A 108 -2.47 -10.35 -11.60
CA ASN A 108 -2.20 -10.81 -10.23
C ASN A 108 -2.93 -9.94 -9.17
N ALA A 109 -4.23 -9.68 -9.35
CA ALA A 109 -5.06 -8.86 -8.46
C ALA A 109 -4.57 -7.40 -8.25
N GLY A 110 -3.82 -6.85 -9.22
CA GLY A 110 -3.26 -5.49 -9.18
C GLY A 110 -1.78 -5.42 -8.82
N LEU A 111 -1.15 -6.56 -8.51
CA LEU A 111 0.28 -6.62 -8.24
C LEU A 111 1.14 -6.48 -9.51
N GLY A 112 0.58 -6.73 -10.70
CA GLY A 112 1.35 -6.78 -11.95
C GLY A 112 2.10 -8.11 -12.16
N PRO A 113 2.97 -8.23 -13.17
CA PRO A 113 3.68 -9.48 -13.44
C PRO A 113 4.77 -9.76 -12.38
N ARG A 114 5.07 -11.03 -12.13
CA ARG A 114 6.15 -11.43 -11.21
C ARG A 114 7.53 -10.99 -11.72
N LEU A 115 8.39 -10.56 -10.80
CA LEU A 115 9.79 -10.24 -11.05
C LEU A 115 10.65 -11.51 -10.96
N ASN A 116 11.69 -11.58 -11.80
CA ASN A 116 12.67 -12.66 -11.76
C ASN A 116 13.83 -12.32 -10.81
N ASN A 117 14.31 -13.31 -10.05
CA ASN A 117 15.44 -13.12 -9.14
C ASN A 117 16.81 -13.39 -9.80
N ALA A 118 16.98 -13.02 -11.08
CA ALA A 118 18.18 -13.33 -11.85
C ALA A 118 19.46 -12.68 -11.27
N GLU A 119 19.32 -11.56 -10.56
CA GLU A 119 20.43 -10.80 -9.97
C GLU A 119 20.62 -11.09 -8.46
N GLY A 120 19.86 -12.02 -7.86
CA GLY A 120 19.90 -12.31 -6.41
C GLY A 120 19.41 -11.16 -5.51
N VAL A 121 18.89 -10.08 -6.09
CA VAL A 121 18.40 -8.90 -5.37
C VAL A 121 17.15 -9.20 -4.56
N PHE A 122 16.28 -10.06 -5.07
CA PHE A 122 15.04 -10.45 -4.44
C PHE A 122 15.21 -11.74 -3.61
N TYR A 123 14.14 -12.19 -3.01
CA TYR A 123 14.02 -13.51 -2.39
C TYR A 123 12.71 -14.16 -2.86
N GLY A 124 12.65 -15.50 -2.88
CA GLY A 124 11.41 -16.23 -3.20
C GLY A 124 10.70 -15.81 -4.49
N THR A 125 9.37 -15.70 -4.41
CA THR A 125 8.41 -15.43 -5.48
C THR A 125 7.48 -14.24 -5.19
N GLU A 126 7.75 -13.50 -4.11
CA GLU A 126 6.90 -12.46 -3.51
C GLU A 126 7.08 -11.09 -4.16
N TRP A 127 7.75 -11.04 -5.32
CA TRP A 127 8.18 -9.81 -5.97
C TRP A 127 7.45 -9.61 -7.28
N TYR A 128 6.86 -8.43 -7.47
CA TYR A 128 6.01 -8.10 -8.60
C TYR A 128 6.36 -6.72 -9.16
N ALA A 129 6.19 -6.53 -10.47
CA ALA A 129 6.42 -5.26 -11.15
C ALA A 129 5.23 -4.30 -10.95
N THR A 130 4.89 -4.05 -9.69
CA THR A 130 3.68 -3.35 -9.27
C THR A 130 3.72 -1.89 -9.69
N ASN A 131 2.61 -1.39 -10.21
CA ASN A 131 2.48 0.02 -10.59
C ASN A 131 2.10 0.86 -9.37
N GLN A 132 2.73 2.02 -9.21
CA GLN A 132 2.48 2.91 -8.07
C GLN A 132 1.03 3.39 -7.95
N PHE A 133 0.28 3.39 -9.06
CA PHE A 133 -1.13 3.81 -9.11
C PHE A 133 -2.13 2.63 -9.04
N ALA A 134 -1.67 1.39 -8.81
CA ALA A 134 -2.55 0.20 -8.74
C ALA A 134 -3.21 -0.02 -7.37
N LEU A 135 -2.99 0.88 -6.39
CA LEU A 135 -3.34 0.68 -4.99
C LEU A 135 -4.83 0.37 -4.76
N GLU A 136 -5.73 1.01 -5.50
CA GLU A 136 -7.19 0.82 -5.37
C GLU A 136 -7.61 -0.61 -5.67
N LEU A 137 -7.01 -1.21 -6.71
CA LEU A 137 -7.26 -2.58 -7.13
C LEU A 137 -6.67 -3.57 -6.10
N ILE A 138 -5.47 -3.31 -5.59
CA ILE A 138 -4.82 -4.12 -4.56
C ILE A 138 -5.66 -4.10 -3.28
N PHE A 139 -6.02 -2.90 -2.80
CA PHE A 139 -6.78 -2.71 -1.57
C PHE A 139 -8.20 -3.27 -1.66
N HIS A 140 -8.89 -3.09 -2.78
CA HIS A 140 -10.22 -3.69 -2.98
C HIS A 140 -10.14 -5.23 -3.02
N ASN A 141 -9.11 -5.82 -3.63
CA ASN A 141 -8.95 -7.27 -3.58
C ASN A 141 -8.55 -7.79 -2.19
N ARG A 142 -7.77 -7.04 -1.39
CA ARG A 142 -7.55 -7.34 0.04
C ARG A 142 -8.84 -7.22 0.86
N MET A 143 -9.67 -6.20 0.59
CA MET A 143 -10.96 -6.00 1.27
C MET A 143 -11.90 -7.19 1.09
N LYS A 144 -11.93 -7.82 -0.09
CA LYS A 144 -12.72 -9.04 -0.35
C LYS A 144 -12.29 -10.25 0.50
N GLN A 145 -11.11 -10.21 1.13
CA GLN A 145 -10.58 -11.24 2.03
C GLN A 145 -10.66 -10.82 3.52
N TYR A 146 -11.25 -9.66 3.83
CA TYR A 146 -11.36 -9.19 5.20
C TYR A 146 -12.38 -10.03 5.99
N GLU A 147 -12.00 -10.45 7.21
CA GLU A 147 -12.77 -11.46 7.95
C GLU A 147 -14.09 -10.95 8.54
N CYS A 148 -14.21 -9.64 8.71
CA CYS A 148 -15.39 -8.99 9.27
C CYS A 148 -16.17 -8.22 8.20
N LEU A 149 -16.33 -8.80 7.01
CA LEU A 149 -17.32 -8.30 6.06
C LEU A 149 -18.74 -8.60 6.54
N THR A 150 -19.67 -7.67 6.33
CA THR A 150 -21.11 -7.85 6.62
C THR A 150 -21.95 -7.46 5.40
N THR A 151 -23.05 -8.18 5.17
CA THR A 151 -24.11 -7.79 4.22
C THR A 151 -25.17 -6.90 4.88
N ASN A 152 -25.18 -6.81 6.21
CA ASN A 152 -26.05 -5.92 6.97
C ASN A 152 -25.29 -4.65 7.38
N SER A 153 -25.57 -3.55 6.71
CA SER A 153 -24.93 -2.25 6.94
C SER A 153 -25.20 -1.66 8.32
N SER A 154 -26.29 -2.05 9.02
CA SER A 154 -26.55 -1.59 10.39
C SER A 154 -25.55 -2.09 11.43
N LEU A 155 -24.82 -3.17 11.14
CA LEU A 155 -23.73 -3.69 11.97
C LEU A 155 -22.38 -3.01 11.67
N ALA A 156 -22.28 -2.23 10.60
CA ALA A 156 -21.02 -1.72 10.08
C ALA A 156 -20.37 -0.68 11.02
N SER A 157 -19.09 -0.90 11.29
CA SER A 157 -18.24 0.05 11.99
C SER A 157 -17.75 1.15 11.04
N ALA A 158 -17.49 0.80 9.78
CA ALA A 158 -17.26 1.72 8.65
C ALA A 158 -17.75 1.11 7.32
N ILE A 159 -17.90 1.95 6.30
CA ILE A 159 -18.49 1.58 5.00
C ILE A 159 -17.48 1.82 3.88
N PHE A 160 -17.07 0.76 3.17
CA PHE A 160 -16.12 0.86 2.07
C PHE A 160 -16.83 1.17 0.74
N VAL A 161 -16.34 2.19 0.04
CA VAL A 161 -16.76 2.59 -1.30
C VAL A 161 -15.68 2.16 -2.30
N PRO A 162 -15.86 1.05 -3.04
CA PRO A 162 -14.86 0.52 -3.96
C PRO A 162 -14.81 1.28 -5.31
N PHE A 163 -14.66 2.61 -5.27
CA PHE A 163 -14.47 3.45 -6.46
C PHE A 163 -12.97 3.53 -6.81
N TYR A 164 -12.62 3.33 -8.08
CA TYR A 164 -11.24 3.46 -8.57
C TYR A 164 -10.96 4.87 -9.09
N ALA A 165 -11.05 5.86 -8.19
CA ALA A 165 -10.90 7.29 -8.52
C ALA A 165 -9.57 7.63 -9.21
N GLY A 166 -8.48 7.01 -8.78
CA GLY A 166 -7.14 7.23 -9.29
C GLY A 166 -6.92 6.63 -10.67
N LEU A 167 -7.48 5.45 -10.92
CA LEU A 167 -7.55 4.88 -12.26
C LEU A 167 -8.48 5.68 -13.18
N ASP A 168 -9.59 6.22 -12.67
CA ASP A 168 -10.52 7.02 -13.48
C ASP A 168 -9.94 8.38 -13.88
N ILE A 169 -9.48 9.18 -12.91
CA ILE A 169 -8.91 10.51 -13.22
C ILE A 169 -7.67 10.40 -14.11
N GLY A 170 -6.91 9.31 -13.98
CA GLY A 170 -5.76 9.00 -14.83
C GLY A 170 -6.06 8.92 -16.34
N ARG A 171 -7.32 8.67 -16.71
CA ARG A 171 -7.83 8.68 -18.09
C ARG A 171 -7.98 10.10 -18.64
N TYR A 172 -8.26 11.06 -17.75
CA TYR A 172 -8.79 12.38 -18.09
C TYR A 172 -7.88 13.56 -17.71
N LEU A 173 -6.80 13.35 -16.96
CA LEU A 173 -5.86 14.41 -16.55
C LEU A 173 -5.20 15.20 -17.71
N TRP A 174 -5.16 14.68 -18.94
CA TRP A 174 -4.42 15.31 -20.05
C TRP A 174 -5.24 15.50 -21.34
N GLY A 175 -5.73 16.72 -21.56
CA GLY A 175 -6.40 17.11 -22.80
C GLY A 175 -7.91 16.85 -22.81
N TYR A 176 -8.54 16.76 -21.64
CA TYR A 176 -9.98 16.74 -21.45
C TYR A 176 -10.41 17.93 -20.61
N ASN A 177 -11.65 18.39 -20.79
CA ASN A 177 -12.17 19.51 -20.01
C ASN A 177 -12.51 19.15 -18.56
N THR A 178 -12.66 20.16 -17.71
CA THR A 178 -12.98 20.02 -16.27
C THR A 178 -14.26 19.22 -16.03
N SER A 179 -15.28 19.42 -16.87
CA SER A 179 -16.55 18.70 -16.83
C SER A 179 -16.38 17.18 -16.95
N VAL A 180 -15.56 16.72 -17.91
CA VAL A 180 -15.23 15.29 -18.06
C VAL A 180 -14.42 14.77 -16.87
N ARG A 181 -13.45 15.54 -16.36
CA ARG A 181 -12.63 15.16 -15.18
C ARG A 181 -13.47 14.98 -13.91
N ASP A 182 -14.55 15.76 -13.76
CA ASP A 182 -15.44 15.71 -12.60
C ASP A 182 -16.60 14.69 -12.73
N ALA A 183 -16.96 14.28 -13.94
CA ALA A 183 -18.22 13.58 -14.24
C ALA A 183 -18.44 12.33 -13.37
N THR A 184 -17.49 11.38 -13.38
CA THR A 184 -17.61 10.13 -12.62
C THR A 184 -17.71 10.36 -11.11
N SER A 185 -16.99 11.37 -10.60
CA SER A 185 -17.02 11.74 -9.17
C SER A 185 -18.38 12.30 -8.76
N ARG A 186 -18.98 13.19 -9.57
CA ARG A 186 -20.33 13.71 -9.34
C ARG A 186 -21.39 12.62 -9.44
N ASP A 187 -21.21 11.68 -10.37
CA ASP A 187 -22.06 10.51 -10.53
C ASP A 187 -22.02 9.55 -9.33
N LEU A 188 -20.83 9.30 -8.78
CA LEU A 188 -20.67 8.49 -7.58
C LEU A 188 -21.39 9.14 -6.40
N ILE A 189 -21.21 10.45 -6.16
CA ILE A 189 -21.90 11.16 -5.08
C ILE A 189 -23.42 11.08 -5.25
N ARG A 190 -23.95 11.25 -6.46
CA ARG A 190 -25.40 11.06 -6.72
C ARG A 190 -25.86 9.63 -6.39
N TRP A 191 -25.06 8.62 -6.73
CA TRP A 191 -25.37 7.24 -6.38
C TRP A 191 -25.32 6.99 -4.86
N LEU A 192 -24.27 7.44 -4.18
CA LEU A 192 -24.09 7.27 -2.73
C LEU A 192 -25.24 7.93 -1.94
N LYS A 193 -25.60 9.16 -2.27
CA LYS A 193 -26.73 9.88 -1.65
C LYS A 193 -28.09 9.19 -1.83
N SER A 194 -28.22 8.29 -2.81
CA SER A 194 -29.44 7.48 -3.02
C SER A 194 -29.49 6.20 -2.18
N ARG A 195 -28.41 5.87 -1.45
CA ARG A 195 -28.33 4.69 -0.57
C ARG A 195 -28.79 5.05 0.85
N PRO A 196 -29.50 4.16 1.56
CA PRO A 196 -29.87 4.40 2.96
C PRO A 196 -28.65 4.55 3.87
N GLU A 197 -27.57 3.81 3.59
CA GLU A 197 -26.28 3.87 4.29
C GLU A 197 -25.77 5.31 4.46
N TRP A 198 -25.83 6.12 3.39
CA TRP A 198 -25.33 7.49 3.39
C TRP A 198 -26.04 8.38 4.42
N SER A 199 -27.33 8.15 4.63
CA SER A 199 -28.17 8.98 5.50
C SER A 199 -27.83 8.80 6.99
N THR A 200 -27.19 7.68 7.37
CA THR A 200 -26.84 7.36 8.77
C THR A 200 -25.88 8.36 9.39
N MET A 201 -24.84 8.77 8.65
CA MET A 201 -23.81 9.71 9.14
C MET A 201 -23.43 10.81 8.14
N GLY A 202 -24.13 10.91 7.01
CA GLY A 202 -23.86 11.86 5.93
C GLY A 202 -22.55 11.56 5.18
N GLY A 203 -22.14 10.29 5.14
CA GLY A 203 -20.87 9.85 4.55
C GLY A 203 -19.66 9.83 5.50
N ARG A 204 -19.79 10.25 6.77
CA ARG A 204 -18.65 10.32 7.72
C ARG A 204 -18.15 8.98 8.25
N ASP A 205 -18.93 7.93 8.05
CA ASP A 205 -18.58 6.52 8.23
C ASP A 205 -18.08 5.85 6.93
N HIS A 206 -18.17 6.54 5.79
CA HIS A 206 -17.72 6.02 4.51
C HIS A 206 -16.24 6.31 4.28
N PHE A 207 -15.56 5.37 3.64
CA PHE A 207 -14.18 5.52 3.22
C PHE A 207 -13.93 4.89 1.85
N MET A 208 -12.93 5.41 1.16
CA MET A 208 -12.47 4.93 -0.15
C MET A 208 -10.96 5.04 -0.26
N VAL A 209 -10.39 4.32 -1.24
CA VAL A 209 -9.00 4.51 -1.65
C VAL A 209 -8.99 5.33 -2.93
N ALA A 210 -8.03 6.24 -3.03
CA ALA A 210 -7.71 7.03 -4.20
C ALA A 210 -6.24 6.76 -4.55
N GLY A 211 -5.99 6.04 -5.65
CA GLY A 211 -4.67 5.48 -6.00
C GLY A 211 -3.63 6.48 -6.48
N ARG A 212 -3.76 7.75 -6.10
CA ARG A 212 -3.01 8.93 -6.56
C ARG A 212 -2.83 9.92 -5.42
N ILE A 213 -1.98 10.92 -5.64
CA ILE A 213 -1.74 11.99 -4.66
C ILE A 213 -3.00 12.86 -4.52
N THR A 214 -3.22 13.47 -3.35
CA THR A 214 -4.41 14.29 -3.07
C THR A 214 -4.66 15.39 -4.09
N TRP A 215 -3.62 15.93 -4.73
CA TRP A 215 -3.71 17.06 -5.66
C TRP A 215 -4.42 16.70 -6.97
N ASP A 216 -4.42 15.43 -7.39
CA ASP A 216 -5.20 14.96 -8.55
C ASP A 216 -6.73 15.07 -8.32
N PHE A 217 -7.16 15.35 -7.08
CA PHE A 217 -8.56 15.40 -6.63
C PHE A 217 -8.94 16.70 -5.89
N ARG A 218 -8.06 17.72 -5.87
CA ARG A 218 -8.24 18.97 -5.13
C ARG A 218 -8.25 20.24 -6.01
N ARG A 219 -8.81 20.16 -7.21
CA ARG A 219 -8.98 21.35 -8.07
C ARG A 219 -9.86 22.40 -7.38
N LEU A 220 -9.37 23.63 -7.24
CA LEU A 220 -10.06 24.68 -6.48
C LEU A 220 -10.97 25.55 -7.37
N THR A 221 -10.50 25.96 -8.55
CA THR A 221 -11.27 26.81 -9.48
C THR A 221 -12.07 25.97 -10.48
N ASP A 222 -12.78 26.61 -11.42
CA ASP A 222 -13.35 25.94 -12.62
C ASP A 222 -12.62 26.30 -13.92
N GLU A 223 -11.40 26.84 -13.82
CA GLU A 223 -10.54 27.09 -14.98
C GLU A 223 -10.12 25.78 -15.65
N GLU A 224 -10.03 25.79 -16.98
CA GLU A 224 -9.77 24.58 -17.77
C GLU A 224 -8.32 24.09 -17.68
N ASP A 225 -7.37 24.98 -17.45
CA ASP A 225 -5.94 24.65 -17.30
C ASP A 225 -5.58 24.17 -15.88
N ASP A 226 -6.46 24.36 -14.89
CA ASP A 226 -6.26 23.94 -13.51
C ASP A 226 -6.17 22.40 -13.38
N TRP A 227 -5.26 21.91 -12.54
CA TRP A 227 -4.99 20.47 -12.42
C TRP A 227 -6.08 19.71 -11.65
N GLY A 228 -6.36 18.47 -12.07
CA GLY A 228 -7.15 17.50 -11.30
C GLY A 228 -8.68 17.61 -11.41
N SER A 229 -9.36 16.88 -10.51
CA SER A 229 -10.82 16.87 -10.33
C SER A 229 -11.24 17.52 -9.02
N LYS A 230 -12.55 17.71 -8.80
CA LYS A 230 -13.12 18.27 -7.56
C LYS A 230 -13.52 17.26 -6.48
N LEU A 231 -13.15 15.98 -6.61
CA LEU A 231 -13.63 14.89 -5.74
C LEU A 231 -13.42 15.13 -4.22
N LEU A 232 -12.31 15.76 -3.80
CA LEU A 232 -12.03 16.05 -2.38
C LEU A 232 -12.45 17.46 -1.94
N VAL A 233 -13.06 18.24 -2.84
CA VAL A 233 -13.51 19.62 -2.60
C VAL A 233 -15.03 19.72 -2.54
N ILE A 234 -15.75 18.86 -3.28
CA ILE A 234 -17.22 18.75 -3.18
C ILE A 234 -17.65 18.36 -1.75
N PRO A 235 -18.77 18.91 -1.22
CA PRO A 235 -19.14 18.75 0.20
C PRO A 235 -19.25 17.30 0.65
N GLU A 236 -19.83 16.43 -0.17
CA GLU A 236 -19.97 15.01 0.15
C GLU A 236 -18.63 14.26 0.13
N GLY A 237 -17.71 14.66 -0.75
CA GLY A 237 -16.33 14.14 -0.77
C GLY A 237 -15.53 14.55 0.47
N LYS A 238 -15.78 15.76 1.01
CA LYS A 238 -15.20 16.22 2.29
C LYS A 238 -15.68 15.43 3.50
N ASN A 239 -16.88 14.84 3.45
CA ASN A 239 -17.40 14.04 4.55
C ASN A 239 -16.75 12.64 4.64
N MET A 240 -16.35 12.05 3.51
CA MET A 240 -15.74 10.72 3.47
C MET A 240 -14.27 10.76 3.92
N THR A 241 -13.79 9.65 4.49
CA THR A 241 -12.36 9.44 4.73
C THR A 241 -11.71 8.87 3.46
N VAL A 242 -10.77 9.60 2.85
CA VAL A 242 -10.14 9.17 1.59
C VAL A 242 -8.67 8.79 1.81
N LEU A 243 -8.33 7.57 1.43
CA LEU A 243 -6.99 7.01 1.59
C LEU A 243 -6.19 7.26 0.32
N VAL A 244 -5.13 8.06 0.41
CA VAL A 244 -4.31 8.50 -0.73
C VAL A 244 -2.87 8.05 -0.56
N ILE A 245 -2.12 7.94 -1.66
CA ILE A 245 -0.67 7.65 -1.59
C ILE A 245 0.14 8.86 -1.11
N GLU A 246 -0.40 10.07 -1.21
CA GLU A 246 0.14 11.28 -0.57
C GLU A 246 -1.01 12.20 -0.15
N SER A 247 -1.08 12.58 1.14
CA SER A 247 -2.16 13.43 1.68
C SER A 247 -1.76 14.89 1.90
N SER A 248 -2.78 15.74 2.04
CA SER A 248 -2.61 17.18 2.21
C SER A 248 -2.21 17.52 3.66
N PRO A 249 -1.19 18.38 3.89
CA PRO A 249 -0.90 18.88 5.23
C PRO A 249 -1.94 19.88 5.76
N TRP A 250 -2.89 20.32 4.92
CA TRP A 250 -3.89 21.35 5.25
C TRP A 250 -5.36 20.91 5.10
N HIS A 251 -5.65 19.61 5.18
CA HIS A 251 -7.04 19.11 5.14
C HIS A 251 -7.22 17.94 6.12
N LYS A 252 -8.46 17.72 6.57
CA LYS A 252 -8.79 16.72 7.62
C LYS A 252 -9.33 15.38 7.12
N ASN A 253 -9.67 15.28 5.83
CA ASN A 253 -10.49 14.18 5.29
C ASN A 253 -9.70 13.15 4.46
N ASP A 254 -8.48 13.47 4.03
CA ASP A 254 -7.57 12.54 3.35
C ASP A 254 -6.41 12.10 4.25
N PHE A 255 -6.00 10.83 4.10
CA PHE A 255 -4.95 10.18 4.92
C PHE A 255 -3.92 9.50 4.03
N GLY A 256 -2.64 9.74 4.32
CA GLY A 256 -1.53 9.11 3.61
C GLY A 256 -1.39 7.64 4.03
N ILE A 257 -1.47 6.74 3.06
CA ILE A 257 -1.14 5.32 3.23
C ILE A 257 0.01 4.91 2.30
N PRO A 258 0.81 3.88 2.64
CA PRO A 258 2.01 3.54 1.88
C PRO A 258 1.76 3.34 0.38
N TYR A 259 2.65 3.88 -0.45
CA TYR A 259 2.69 3.52 -1.87
C TYR A 259 2.87 1.99 -2.00
N PRO A 260 2.21 1.33 -2.97
CA PRO A 260 2.49 -0.08 -3.24
C PRO A 260 3.93 -0.24 -3.74
N THR A 261 4.71 -1.05 -3.01
CA THR A 261 6.12 -1.34 -3.27
C THR A 261 6.26 -2.48 -4.29
N TYR A 262 7.42 -3.13 -4.38
CA TYR A 262 7.63 -4.31 -5.24
C TYR A 262 7.44 -5.63 -4.48
N PHE A 263 7.31 -5.61 -3.14
CA PHE A 263 7.27 -6.79 -2.28
C PHE A 263 5.86 -7.02 -1.73
N HIS A 264 5.30 -8.18 -2.04
CA HIS A 264 3.94 -8.58 -1.71
C HIS A 264 3.95 -10.01 -1.15
N PRO A 265 4.15 -10.18 0.16
CA PRO A 265 4.24 -11.47 0.81
C PRO A 265 2.89 -12.20 0.77
N SER A 266 2.93 -13.52 0.58
CA SER A 266 1.78 -14.41 0.66
C SER A 266 1.65 -15.12 2.02
N LYS A 267 2.73 -15.14 2.81
CA LYS A 267 2.81 -15.81 4.11
C LYS A 267 3.64 -15.02 5.12
N ASP A 268 3.33 -15.15 6.41
CA ASP A 268 4.07 -14.55 7.52
C ASP A 268 5.57 -14.86 7.49
N SER A 269 5.94 -16.10 7.14
CA SER A 269 7.33 -16.54 7.03
C SER A 269 8.14 -15.76 5.99
N GLU A 270 7.50 -15.31 4.90
CA GLU A 270 8.17 -14.55 3.83
C GLU A 270 8.54 -13.14 4.31
N VAL A 271 7.70 -12.53 5.15
CA VAL A 271 8.00 -11.26 5.85
C VAL A 271 9.19 -11.45 6.79
N GLN A 272 9.15 -12.49 7.64
CA GLN A 272 10.21 -12.77 8.62
C GLN A 272 11.55 -13.01 7.94
N LEU A 273 11.60 -13.83 6.88
CA LEU A 273 12.81 -14.10 6.10
C LEU A 273 13.37 -12.83 5.44
N TRP A 274 12.51 -11.94 4.92
CA TRP A 274 12.94 -10.67 4.36
C TRP A 274 13.49 -9.72 5.43
N GLN A 275 12.84 -9.60 6.59
CA GLN A 275 13.34 -8.82 7.72
C GLN A 275 14.71 -9.33 8.20
N GLU A 276 14.87 -10.65 8.38
CA GLU A 276 16.15 -11.26 8.74
C GLU A 276 17.27 -10.94 7.73
N ARG A 277 16.97 -11.01 6.42
CA ARG A 277 17.90 -10.62 5.36
C ARG A 277 18.30 -9.16 5.50
N MET A 278 17.35 -8.25 5.73
CA MET A 278 17.63 -6.81 5.86
C MET A 278 18.44 -6.44 7.11
N ARG A 279 18.34 -7.22 8.19
CA ARG A 279 19.21 -7.13 9.38
C ARG A 279 20.64 -7.55 9.09
N ARG A 280 20.83 -8.68 8.39
CA ARG A 280 22.13 -9.32 8.15
C ARG A 280 22.93 -8.74 6.98
N ILE A 281 22.27 -8.08 6.01
CA ILE A 281 22.93 -7.61 4.77
C ILE A 281 24.01 -6.53 5.02
N ARG A 282 25.15 -6.68 4.35
CA ARG A 282 26.27 -5.72 4.41
C ARG A 282 25.95 -4.46 3.59
N ARG A 283 26.03 -3.30 4.23
CA ARG A 283 25.76 -1.98 3.64
C ARG A 283 27.07 -1.19 3.44
N PRO A 284 27.77 -1.33 2.30
CA PRO A 284 29.04 -0.64 2.04
C PRO A 284 28.91 0.87 1.81
N TRP A 285 27.74 1.36 1.38
CA TRP A 285 27.54 2.78 1.08
C TRP A 285 26.98 3.50 2.30
N LEU A 286 27.54 4.67 2.63
CA LEU A 286 26.97 5.51 3.70
C LEU A 286 25.59 6.00 3.27
N PHE A 287 25.47 6.53 2.06
CA PHE A 287 24.20 7.01 1.54
C PHE A 287 24.01 6.65 0.06
N SER A 288 22.78 6.74 -0.42
CA SER A 288 22.48 6.62 -1.85
C SER A 288 21.32 7.48 -2.30
N PHE A 289 21.27 7.76 -3.60
CA PHE A 289 20.17 8.48 -4.23
C PHE A 289 19.78 7.80 -5.55
N ALA A 290 18.47 7.59 -5.73
CA ALA A 290 17.86 7.27 -7.01
C ALA A 290 17.10 8.51 -7.50
N GLY A 291 17.60 9.14 -8.55
CA GLY A 291 16.97 10.35 -9.10
C GLY A 291 17.62 10.89 -10.35
N ALA A 292 16.99 11.93 -10.89
CA ALA A 292 17.51 12.75 -11.99
C ALA A 292 17.33 14.24 -11.65
N PRO A 293 18.13 15.12 -12.28
CA PRO A 293 17.96 16.57 -12.23
C PRO A 293 16.52 17.01 -12.54
N ARG A 294 16.14 18.18 -12.01
CA ARG A 294 14.87 18.86 -12.35
C ARG A 294 15.17 20.28 -12.83
N PRO A 295 15.66 20.47 -14.07
CA PRO A 295 16.07 21.78 -14.56
C PRO A 295 14.92 22.81 -14.62
N ASN A 296 13.67 22.35 -14.64
CA ASN A 296 12.47 23.20 -14.69
C ASN A 296 11.86 23.48 -13.30
N ILE A 297 12.50 23.03 -12.21
CA ILE A 297 12.04 23.28 -10.83
C ILE A 297 13.23 23.89 -10.09
N THR A 298 13.26 25.22 -10.00
CA THR A 298 14.37 26.00 -9.41
C THR A 298 14.65 25.64 -7.95
N ASP A 299 13.61 25.27 -7.20
CA ASP A 299 13.69 24.96 -5.78
C ASP A 299 14.04 23.50 -5.47
N SER A 300 14.18 22.65 -6.50
CA SER A 300 14.47 21.23 -6.32
C SER A 300 15.96 20.99 -6.00
N ILE A 301 16.27 20.67 -4.74
CA ILE A 301 17.61 20.32 -4.20
C ILE A 301 18.29 19.06 -4.82
N ARG A 302 17.73 18.50 -5.89
CA ARG A 302 18.22 17.27 -6.52
C ARG A 302 19.56 17.47 -7.24
N ASN A 303 19.84 18.67 -7.73
CA ASN A 303 21.09 18.95 -8.42
C ASN A 303 22.26 18.95 -7.43
N GLU A 304 22.01 19.49 -6.25
CA GLU A 304 22.88 19.61 -5.09
C GLU A 304 23.16 18.21 -4.52
N ILE A 305 22.10 17.40 -4.32
CA ILE A 305 22.23 15.98 -3.94
C ILE A 305 23.06 15.20 -4.96
N ILE A 306 22.81 15.35 -6.26
CA ILE A 306 23.57 14.67 -7.32
C ILE A 306 25.03 15.15 -7.32
N GLY A 307 25.27 16.45 -7.18
CA GLY A 307 26.60 17.05 -7.10
C GLY A 307 27.41 16.53 -5.92
N GLN A 308 26.87 16.61 -4.70
CA GLN A 308 27.50 16.08 -3.50
C GLN A 308 27.74 14.57 -3.61
N CYS A 309 26.77 13.81 -4.13
CA CYS A 309 26.90 12.36 -4.30
C CYS A 309 27.99 11.97 -5.33
N ARG A 310 28.12 12.70 -6.44
CA ARG A 310 29.18 12.47 -7.45
C ARG A 310 30.59 12.79 -6.92
N GLN A 311 30.71 13.71 -5.96
CA GLN A 311 31.97 14.06 -5.30
C GLN A 311 32.34 13.09 -4.15
N SER A 312 31.36 12.34 -3.64
CA SER A 312 31.54 11.40 -2.52
C SER A 312 31.94 10.00 -2.98
N ARG A 313 32.99 9.43 -2.36
CA ARG A 313 33.33 8.00 -2.51
C ARG A 313 32.45 7.08 -1.65
N ARG A 314 31.64 7.65 -0.73
CA ARG A 314 30.74 6.91 0.18
C ARG A 314 29.29 6.91 -0.30
N CYS A 315 28.93 7.76 -1.26
CA CYS A 315 27.62 7.77 -1.90
C CYS A 315 27.50 6.73 -3.03
N LYS A 316 26.32 6.15 -3.19
CA LYS A 316 25.93 5.44 -4.41
C LYS A 316 24.83 6.17 -5.17
N LEU A 317 25.15 6.63 -6.38
CA LEU A 317 24.18 7.22 -7.29
C LEU A 317 23.58 6.17 -8.25
N LEU A 318 22.28 6.28 -8.47
CA LEU A 318 21.53 5.65 -9.56
C LEU A 318 20.80 6.76 -10.34
N GLU A 319 21.36 7.12 -11.49
CA GLU A 319 20.83 8.20 -12.33
C GLU A 319 19.61 7.71 -13.13
N CYS A 320 18.55 8.52 -13.14
CA CYS A 320 17.26 8.22 -13.79
C CYS A 320 17.07 9.02 -15.09
N ASP A 321 18.07 9.00 -15.98
CA ASP A 321 18.08 9.77 -17.23
C ASP A 321 17.04 9.29 -18.26
N ASN A 322 16.77 10.11 -19.28
CA ASN A 322 15.67 9.94 -20.26
C ASN A 322 15.87 8.79 -21.28
N GLY A 323 16.57 7.72 -20.90
CA GLY A 323 16.80 6.52 -21.69
C GLY A 323 16.18 5.27 -21.06
N ARG A 324 16.90 4.14 -21.07
CA ARG A 324 16.56 2.94 -20.27
C ARG A 324 16.94 3.18 -18.80
N SER A 325 16.29 4.17 -18.18
CA SER A 325 16.50 4.57 -16.79
C SER A 325 16.51 3.35 -15.86
N LYS A 326 17.62 3.15 -15.15
CA LYS A 326 17.76 2.05 -14.20
C LYS A 326 16.81 2.20 -13.00
N CYS A 327 16.26 3.39 -12.77
CA CYS A 327 15.26 3.64 -11.75
C CYS A 327 13.88 3.03 -12.07
N HIS A 328 13.65 2.61 -13.32
CA HIS A 328 12.49 1.79 -13.69
C HIS A 328 12.78 0.28 -13.57
N SER A 329 14.02 -0.13 -13.25
CA SER A 329 14.35 -1.50 -12.91
C SER A 329 14.24 -1.72 -11.40
N PRO A 330 13.30 -2.56 -10.93
CA PRO A 330 13.13 -2.82 -9.50
C PRO A 330 14.38 -3.46 -8.88
N SER A 331 15.13 -4.27 -9.64
CA SER A 331 16.34 -4.92 -9.15
C SER A 331 17.50 -3.93 -8.96
N SER A 332 17.60 -2.92 -9.83
CA SER A 332 18.60 -1.85 -9.70
C SER A 332 18.32 -0.95 -8.49
N VAL A 333 17.05 -0.60 -8.26
CA VAL A 333 16.63 0.23 -7.12
C VAL A 333 16.82 -0.54 -5.80
N MET A 334 16.22 -1.72 -5.67
CA MET A 334 16.32 -2.55 -4.47
C MET A 334 17.77 -3.00 -4.20
N GLY A 335 18.52 -3.34 -5.25
CA GLY A 335 19.92 -3.74 -5.18
C GLY A 335 20.86 -2.64 -4.69
N MET A 336 20.51 -1.37 -4.93
CA MET A 336 21.18 -0.22 -4.34
C MET A 336 20.76 -0.02 -2.87
N PHE A 337 19.47 0.14 -2.61
CA PHE A 337 18.97 0.50 -1.28
C PHE A 337 19.31 -0.55 -0.20
N GLN A 338 19.26 -1.85 -0.52
CA GLN A 338 19.63 -2.91 0.43
C GLN A 338 21.13 -2.89 0.83
N ARG A 339 21.95 -2.13 0.09
CA ARG A 339 23.41 -1.96 0.29
C ARG A 339 23.80 -0.58 0.80
N SER A 340 22.85 0.29 1.09
CA SER A 340 23.06 1.62 1.67
C SER A 340 22.62 1.66 3.12
N ILE A 341 23.31 2.45 3.94
CA ILE A 341 22.89 2.75 5.31
C ILE A 341 21.72 3.73 5.27
N PHE A 342 21.95 4.88 4.62
CA PHE A 342 20.98 5.95 4.42
C PHE A 342 20.50 6.04 2.97
N CYS A 343 19.26 6.43 2.74
CA CYS A 343 18.68 6.59 1.40
C CYS A 343 18.01 7.96 1.29
N LEU A 344 18.52 8.80 0.38
CA LEU A 344 18.08 10.18 0.22
C LEU A 344 16.72 10.24 -0.49
N GLN A 345 15.72 10.81 0.17
CA GLN A 345 14.36 10.97 -0.32
C GLN A 345 13.95 12.45 -0.37
N PRO A 346 14.58 13.28 -1.24
CA PRO A 346 14.05 14.61 -1.55
C PRO A 346 12.69 14.52 -2.25
N GLN A 347 12.00 15.66 -2.32
CA GLN A 347 10.69 15.80 -2.96
C GLN A 347 10.64 15.34 -4.43
N GLY A 348 9.41 15.11 -4.89
CA GLY A 348 9.00 14.61 -6.20
C GLY A 348 8.63 15.70 -7.19
N ASP A 349 7.45 15.54 -7.80
CA ASP A 349 6.60 16.65 -8.24
C ASP A 349 5.64 17.08 -7.09
N SER A 350 5.73 16.38 -5.95
CA SER A 350 4.95 16.50 -4.72
C SER A 350 5.81 16.02 -3.54
N TYR A 351 5.30 15.99 -2.30
CA TYR A 351 6.15 15.78 -1.11
C TYR A 351 6.80 14.40 -1.04
N THR A 352 6.08 13.33 -1.39
CA THR A 352 6.54 11.94 -1.24
C THR A 352 6.76 11.25 -2.58
N ARG A 353 7.57 10.19 -2.57
CA ARG A 353 7.76 9.29 -3.70
C ARG A 353 7.65 7.85 -3.22
N ARG A 354 7.16 6.96 -4.08
CA ARG A 354 7.25 5.50 -3.92
C ARG A 354 8.63 5.01 -3.44
N SER A 355 9.69 5.64 -3.97
CA SER A 355 11.10 5.45 -3.58
C SER A 355 11.35 5.45 -2.06
N THR A 356 10.59 6.22 -1.28
CA THR A 356 10.62 6.21 0.20
C THR A 356 10.30 4.82 0.74
N PHE A 357 9.18 4.24 0.31
CA PHE A 357 8.70 2.94 0.78
C PHE A 357 9.57 1.80 0.26
N ASP A 358 10.01 1.84 -1.00
CA ASP A 358 10.97 0.85 -1.54
C ASP A 358 12.30 0.87 -0.75
N ALA A 359 12.79 2.04 -0.33
CA ALA A 359 14.00 2.15 0.50
C ALA A 359 13.80 1.61 1.92
N MET A 360 12.65 1.87 2.54
CA MET A 360 12.31 1.32 3.87
C MET A 360 12.14 -0.21 3.81
N VAL A 361 11.49 -0.74 2.77
CA VAL A 361 11.41 -2.19 2.52
C VAL A 361 12.80 -2.79 2.30
N ALA A 362 13.74 -2.05 1.70
CA ALA A 362 15.15 -2.43 1.61
C ALA A 362 15.95 -2.26 2.92
N GLY A 363 15.29 -1.97 4.06
CA GLY A 363 15.92 -1.74 5.36
C GLY A 363 16.90 -0.58 5.37
N CYS A 364 16.74 0.39 4.48
CA CYS A 364 17.58 1.58 4.40
C CYS A 364 16.94 2.71 5.21
N VAL A 365 17.71 3.44 6.01
CA VAL A 365 17.20 4.56 6.81
C VAL A 365 16.88 5.73 5.86
N PRO A 366 15.61 6.14 5.71
CA PRO A 366 15.26 7.26 4.85
C PRO A 366 15.81 8.57 5.42
N VAL A 367 16.34 9.40 4.52
CA VAL A 367 16.73 10.79 4.80
C VAL A 367 15.74 11.68 4.06
N PHE A 368 14.88 12.35 4.81
CA PHE A 368 13.91 13.30 4.28
C PHE A 368 14.47 14.71 4.31
N PHE A 369 13.96 15.54 3.40
CA PHE A 369 14.36 16.95 3.31
C PHE A 369 13.24 17.94 3.63
N HIS A 370 12.03 17.42 3.82
CA HIS A 370 10.83 18.17 4.17
C HIS A 370 9.95 17.31 5.09
N PRO A 371 9.41 17.84 6.21
CA PRO A 371 8.52 17.06 7.08
C PRO A 371 7.27 16.52 6.37
N GLY A 372 6.80 17.27 5.37
CA GLY A 372 5.72 16.87 4.47
C GLY A 372 5.94 15.53 3.78
N SER A 373 7.19 15.09 3.55
CA SER A 373 7.50 13.82 2.88
C SER A 373 7.19 12.56 3.69
N ALA A 374 6.86 12.68 4.98
CA ALA A 374 6.46 11.53 5.79
C ALA A 374 5.60 11.88 7.03
N TYR A 375 6.11 12.78 7.88
CA TYR A 375 5.75 12.84 9.30
C TYR A 375 4.32 13.34 9.56
N VAL A 376 3.79 14.15 8.64
CA VAL A 376 2.47 14.78 8.76
C VAL A 376 1.34 13.99 8.11
N GLN A 377 1.63 12.88 7.42
CA GLN A 377 0.65 12.18 6.58
C GLN A 377 0.50 10.67 6.84
N TYR A 378 1.59 9.91 7.03
CA TYR A 378 1.52 8.45 7.24
C TYR A 378 1.29 8.06 8.71
N VAL A 379 0.45 8.81 9.42
CA VAL A 379 0.30 8.79 10.90
C VAL A 379 -0.15 7.45 11.51
N TRP A 380 -0.69 6.54 10.70
CA TRP A 380 -1.05 5.18 11.13
C TRP A 380 0.09 4.16 10.90
N HIS A 381 1.00 4.44 9.98
CA HIS A 381 2.02 3.51 9.50
C HIS A 381 3.41 3.80 10.07
N LEU A 382 3.73 5.07 10.31
CA LEU A 382 5.04 5.52 10.82
C LEU A 382 4.95 5.96 12.30
N PRO A 383 5.98 5.71 13.12
CA PRO A 383 6.11 6.28 14.47
C PRO A 383 6.02 7.80 14.47
N ARG A 384 5.44 8.37 15.53
CA ARG A 384 5.44 9.83 15.73
C ARG A 384 6.84 10.38 15.97
N ASN A 385 7.69 9.64 16.67
CA ASN A 385 9.08 10.01 16.87
C ASN A 385 9.90 9.65 15.61
N HIS A 386 9.98 10.58 14.67
CA HIS A 386 10.66 10.35 13.40
C HIS A 386 12.16 10.02 13.53
N SER A 387 12.81 10.47 14.61
CA SER A 387 14.22 10.18 14.89
C SER A 387 14.50 8.68 15.14
N GLU A 388 13.48 7.90 15.50
CA GLU A 388 13.61 6.46 15.70
C GLU A 388 13.81 5.69 14.39
N TYR A 389 13.53 6.27 13.23
CA TYR A 389 13.60 5.55 11.94
C TYR A 389 14.13 6.37 10.77
N SER A 390 14.40 7.66 10.92
CA SER A 390 14.73 8.56 9.81
C SER A 390 15.57 9.76 10.23
N VAL A 391 16.21 10.39 9.25
CA VAL A 391 16.93 11.66 9.41
C VAL A 391 16.19 12.76 8.64
N LEU A 392 16.04 13.94 9.25
CA LEU A 392 15.60 15.16 8.57
C LEU A 392 16.83 16.06 8.34
N ILE A 393 17.01 16.56 7.12
CA ILE A 393 18.02 17.58 6.78
C ILE A 393 17.28 18.69 6.04
N SER A 394 17.34 19.95 6.49
CA SER A 394 16.59 21.03 5.83
C SER A 394 16.96 21.16 4.33
N GLU A 395 15.96 21.16 3.45
CA GLU A 395 16.19 21.41 2.03
C GLU A 395 16.78 22.80 1.76
N ASP A 396 16.38 23.82 2.51
CA ASP A 396 16.89 25.18 2.34
C ASP A 396 18.36 25.27 2.73
N GLU A 397 18.77 24.60 3.82
CA GLU A 397 20.19 24.57 4.23
C GLU A 397 21.08 23.80 3.23
N VAL A 398 20.53 22.79 2.55
CA VAL A 398 21.22 22.08 1.46
C VAL A 398 21.31 22.95 0.21
N ARG A 399 20.24 23.68 -0.14
CA ARG A 399 20.15 24.60 -1.28
C ARG A 399 21.13 25.76 -1.14
N ASP A 400 21.19 26.36 0.05
CA ASP A 400 22.09 27.45 0.41
C ASP A 400 23.55 27.00 0.61
N GLY A 401 23.84 25.70 0.54
CA GLY A 401 25.17 25.14 0.80
C GLY A 401 25.64 25.24 2.25
N LYS A 402 24.74 25.54 3.20
CA LYS A 402 25.03 25.65 4.65
C LYS A 402 25.34 24.29 5.28
N VAL A 403 24.77 23.20 4.76
CA VAL A 403 25.04 21.82 5.22
C VAL A 403 25.44 20.89 4.07
N ARG A 404 26.40 20.01 4.36
CA ARG A 404 26.81 18.92 3.47
C ARG A 404 26.24 17.60 3.99
N ILE A 405 25.53 16.88 3.14
CA ILE A 405 24.73 15.71 3.53
C ILE A 405 25.61 14.61 4.12
N GLU A 406 26.78 14.37 3.54
CA GLU A 406 27.75 13.39 4.05
C GLU A 406 28.21 13.73 5.48
N GLU A 407 28.52 15.00 5.76
CA GLU A 407 29.00 15.48 7.07
C GLU A 407 27.91 15.45 8.15
N VAL A 408 26.63 15.53 7.77
CA VAL A 408 25.51 15.30 8.69
C VAL A 408 25.36 13.80 9.00
N LEU A 409 25.37 12.96 7.96
CA LEU A 409 25.17 11.51 8.11
C LEU A 409 26.35 10.79 8.78
N GLU A 410 27.56 11.36 8.74
CA GLU A 410 28.73 10.85 9.46
C GLU A 410 28.69 11.07 10.98
N ARG A 411 27.85 11.99 11.49
CA ARG A 411 27.72 12.26 12.94
C ARG A 411 26.99 11.15 13.68
N PHE A 412 26.14 10.40 12.98
CA PHE A 412 25.32 9.34 13.57
C PHE A 412 26.17 8.14 14.01
N GLY A 413 26.04 7.76 15.28
CA GLY A 413 26.82 6.67 15.86
C GLY A 413 26.41 5.30 15.32
N LYS A 414 27.34 4.33 15.23
CA LYS A 414 27.01 2.96 14.76
C LYS A 414 25.82 2.32 15.50
N LYS A 415 25.69 2.54 16.81
CA LYS A 415 24.58 2.04 17.64
C LYS A 415 23.24 2.68 17.26
N GLU A 416 23.25 3.99 17.07
CA GLU A 416 22.09 4.81 16.69
C GLU A 416 21.59 4.42 15.28
N VAL A 417 22.51 4.31 14.32
CA VAL A 417 22.24 3.80 12.97
C VAL A 417 21.66 2.39 13.00
N MET A 418 22.17 1.51 13.87
CA MET A 418 21.63 0.15 14.03
C MET A 418 20.21 0.15 14.63
N ALA A 419 19.93 1.05 15.58
CA ALA A 419 18.59 1.22 16.14
C ALA A 419 17.60 1.75 15.10
N MET A 420 17.94 2.83 14.39
CA MET A 420 17.12 3.37 13.29
C MET A 420 16.81 2.32 12.23
N ARG A 421 17.81 1.52 11.87
CA ARG A 421 17.66 0.44 10.89
C ARG A 421 16.77 -0.70 11.40
N GLU A 422 16.88 -1.08 12.67
CA GLU A 422 16.01 -2.13 13.24
C GLU A 422 14.56 -1.66 13.26
N GLU A 423 14.29 -0.40 13.60
CA GLU A 423 12.93 0.16 13.56
C GLU A 423 12.35 0.19 12.13
N VAL A 424 13.14 0.62 11.14
CA VAL A 424 12.77 0.52 9.72
C VAL A 424 12.45 -0.93 9.31
N VAL A 425 13.28 -1.90 9.72
CA VAL A 425 13.05 -3.32 9.40
C VAL A 425 11.81 -3.87 10.12
N ARG A 426 11.60 -3.52 11.39
CA ARG A 426 10.44 -3.88 12.20
C ARG A 426 9.14 -3.39 11.57
N MET A 427 9.16 -2.21 10.96
CA MET A 427 8.01 -1.62 10.26
C MET A 427 7.64 -2.28 8.92
N ILE A 428 8.54 -3.00 8.25
CA ILE A 428 8.31 -3.53 6.87
C ILE A 428 6.88 -4.08 6.63
N PRO A 429 6.30 -4.97 7.46
CA PRO A 429 4.96 -5.51 7.19
C PRO A 429 3.88 -4.43 7.06
N ARG A 430 3.88 -3.40 7.91
CA ARG A 430 2.90 -2.30 7.86
C ARG A 430 3.17 -1.25 6.77
N LEU A 431 4.20 -1.47 5.94
CA LEU A 431 4.55 -0.65 4.78
C LEU A 431 4.30 -1.37 3.44
N VAL A 432 3.88 -2.63 3.46
CA VAL A 432 3.60 -3.44 2.27
C VAL A 432 2.18 -4.00 2.32
N TYR A 433 1.65 -4.39 1.17
CA TYR A 433 0.35 -5.06 1.06
C TYR A 433 0.60 -6.53 0.77
N ALA A 434 -0.03 -7.45 1.50
CA ALA A 434 0.07 -8.87 1.23
C ALA A 434 -0.52 -9.22 -0.15
N ASP A 435 -0.16 -10.39 -0.69
CA ASP A 435 -0.72 -10.87 -1.96
C ASP A 435 -2.24 -11.07 -1.82
N PRO A 436 -3.10 -10.31 -2.55
CA PRO A 436 -4.55 -10.32 -2.32
C PRO A 436 -5.26 -11.66 -2.62
N ARG A 437 -4.54 -12.64 -3.17
CA ARG A 437 -5.04 -14.01 -3.40
C ARG A 437 -4.81 -14.93 -2.20
N THR A 438 -4.19 -14.41 -1.15
CA THR A 438 -3.80 -15.10 0.07
C THR A 438 -4.03 -14.20 1.28
N ARG A 439 -3.74 -14.70 2.48
CA ARG A 439 -3.90 -13.96 3.73
C ARG A 439 -2.76 -14.31 4.69
N LEU A 440 -2.17 -13.28 5.30
CA LEU A 440 -1.27 -13.42 6.44
C LEU A 440 -2.11 -13.75 7.69
N GLU A 441 -1.61 -14.65 8.53
CA GLU A 441 -2.36 -15.18 9.68
C GLU A 441 -2.15 -14.35 10.94
N THR A 442 -0.92 -13.87 11.16
CA THR A 442 -0.51 -13.15 12.39
C THR A 442 0.02 -11.75 12.13
N THR A 443 0.58 -11.54 10.94
CA THR A 443 1.25 -10.32 10.53
C THR A 443 0.26 -9.36 9.89
N LYS A 444 0.05 -8.21 10.52
CA LYS A 444 -0.77 -7.13 9.94
C LYS A 444 -0.01 -6.38 8.86
N ASP A 445 -0.56 -6.35 7.65
CA ASP A 445 -0.02 -5.60 6.53
C ASP A 445 -0.48 -4.13 6.53
N ALA A 446 -0.10 -3.36 5.51
CA ALA A 446 -0.56 -1.97 5.36
C ALA A 446 -2.08 -1.86 5.15
N PHE A 447 -2.74 -2.86 4.55
CA PHE A 447 -4.21 -2.87 4.45
C PHE A 447 -4.83 -3.04 5.84
N ASP A 448 -4.35 -3.99 6.65
CA ASP A 448 -4.89 -4.27 7.99
C ASP A 448 -4.75 -3.04 8.92
N VAL A 449 -3.57 -2.40 8.92
CA VAL A 449 -3.31 -1.16 9.68
C VAL A 449 -4.21 -0.01 9.22
N THR A 450 -4.45 0.11 7.91
CA THR A 450 -5.33 1.15 7.36
C THR A 450 -6.78 0.95 7.80
N VAL A 451 -7.31 -0.28 7.70
CA VAL A 451 -8.70 -0.59 8.07
C VAL A 451 -8.92 -0.36 9.58
N GLU A 452 -7.95 -0.71 10.43
CA GLU A 452 -8.00 -0.41 11.85
C GLU A 452 -7.98 1.11 12.14
N GLY A 453 -7.16 1.87 11.42
CA GLY A 453 -7.12 3.34 11.50
C GLY A 453 -8.46 3.99 11.10
N VAL A 454 -9.09 3.50 10.03
CA VAL A 454 -10.43 3.95 9.59
C VAL A 454 -11.50 3.61 10.62
N ILE A 455 -11.56 2.37 11.11
CA ILE A 455 -12.55 1.95 12.13
C ILE A 455 -12.42 2.81 13.38
N GLN A 456 -11.20 3.03 13.86
CA GLN A 456 -10.95 3.86 15.04
C GLN A 456 -11.34 5.32 14.79
N ARG A 457 -11.04 5.88 13.61
CA ARG A 457 -11.49 7.22 13.22
C ARG A 457 -13.02 7.34 13.21
N VAL A 458 -13.76 6.40 12.63
CA VAL A 458 -15.22 6.45 12.62
C VAL A 458 -15.80 6.32 14.04
N LYS A 459 -15.18 5.49 14.89
CA LYS A 459 -15.52 5.38 16.32
C LYS A 459 -15.29 6.70 17.07
N ASP A 460 -14.23 7.42 16.76
CA ASP A 460 -13.95 8.73 17.37
C ASP A 460 -14.87 9.84 16.84
N ILE A 461 -15.28 9.79 15.56
CA ILE A 461 -16.34 10.66 15.02
C ILE A 461 -17.68 10.39 15.73
N LYS A 462 -18.09 9.11 15.83
CA LYS A 462 -19.31 8.70 16.55
C LYS A 462 -19.28 9.12 18.03
N GLY A 463 -18.10 9.09 18.66
CA GLY A 463 -17.88 9.48 20.06
C GLY A 463 -17.61 10.97 20.31
N GLY A 464 -17.64 11.83 19.29
CA GLY A 464 -17.35 13.27 19.43
C GLY A 464 -15.92 13.60 19.84
N ARG A 465 -14.95 12.71 19.58
CA ARG A 465 -13.54 12.83 20.03
C ARG A 465 -12.59 13.40 18.98
N VAL A 466 -13.07 13.66 17.76
CA VAL A 466 -12.26 14.35 16.74
C VAL A 466 -12.18 15.83 17.16
N PRO A 467 -10.98 16.38 17.45
CA PRO A 467 -10.85 17.76 17.86
C PRO A 467 -11.29 18.70 16.73
N ASP A 468 -11.93 19.82 17.09
CA ASP A 468 -12.22 20.87 16.12
C ASP A 468 -11.07 21.88 16.07
N PHE A 469 -10.56 22.12 14.86
CA PHE A 469 -9.37 22.92 14.57
C PHE A 469 -9.43 23.46 13.14
N SER A 470 -8.64 24.48 12.82
CA SER A 470 -8.56 25.01 11.45
C SER A 470 -7.92 23.98 10.51
N GLU A 471 -8.47 23.75 9.31
CA GLU A 471 -7.84 22.83 8.34
C GLU A 471 -6.38 23.22 8.03
N ALA A 472 -6.02 24.51 8.14
CA ALA A 472 -4.65 25.00 7.98
C ALA A 472 -3.66 24.46 9.04
N GLU A 473 -4.14 24.00 10.20
CA GLU A 473 -3.32 23.38 11.26
C GLU A 473 -3.31 21.84 11.20
N SER A 474 -3.87 21.20 10.16
CA SER A 474 -4.04 19.74 10.14
C SER A 474 -2.75 18.95 10.36
N TRP A 475 -1.65 19.40 9.76
CA TRP A 475 -0.32 18.81 9.99
C TRP A 475 0.19 18.95 11.44
N LYS A 476 -0.19 20.02 12.16
CA LYS A 476 0.20 20.24 13.57
C LYS A 476 -0.50 19.24 14.48
N TYR A 477 -1.80 19.03 14.24
CA TYR A 477 -2.59 18.02 14.94
C TYR A 477 -2.13 16.59 14.62
N ALA A 478 -1.72 16.32 13.38
CA ALA A 478 -1.15 15.04 12.97
C ALA A 478 0.12 14.67 13.77
N VAL A 479 1.01 15.65 14.01
CA VAL A 479 2.29 15.46 14.70
C VAL A 479 2.16 15.54 16.22
N THR A 480 1.53 16.60 16.74
CA THR A 480 1.55 16.95 18.17
C THR A 480 0.23 16.64 18.90
N GLY A 481 -0.86 16.40 18.17
CA GLY A 481 -2.22 16.33 18.74
C GLY A 481 -2.85 17.67 19.11
N ARG A 482 -2.19 18.80 18.83
CA ARG A 482 -2.67 20.16 19.10
C ARG A 482 -2.24 21.16 18.00
N GLY A 483 -2.79 22.38 18.06
CA GLY A 483 -2.34 23.53 17.25
C GLY A 483 -1.26 24.36 17.96
N GLY A 484 -1.02 25.57 17.46
CA GLY A 484 -0.02 26.51 17.99
C GLY A 484 1.34 26.47 17.29
N GLU A 485 2.34 27.19 17.80
CA GLU A 485 3.66 27.29 17.16
C GLU A 485 4.41 25.94 17.09
N HIS A 486 5.12 25.71 15.99
CA HIS A 486 5.95 24.52 15.78
C HIS A 486 7.21 24.87 14.99
N GLU A 487 8.33 24.19 15.29
CA GLU A 487 9.61 24.40 14.58
C GLU A 487 9.52 24.21 13.05
N TRP A 488 8.50 23.50 12.56
CA TRP A 488 8.25 23.24 11.13
C TRP A 488 7.30 24.26 10.47
N ASP A 489 6.89 25.32 11.16
CA ASP A 489 5.98 26.33 10.58
C ASP A 489 6.51 26.92 9.27
N HIS A 490 7.82 27.10 9.16
CA HIS A 490 8.48 27.59 7.95
C HIS A 490 8.31 26.66 6.74
N PHE A 491 8.22 25.34 6.93
CA PHE A 491 8.01 24.35 5.86
C PHE A 491 6.58 24.36 5.29
N PHE A 492 5.60 24.92 6.00
CA PHE A 492 4.18 24.87 5.61
C PHE A 492 3.55 26.25 5.39
N ASN A 493 4.39 27.29 5.21
CA ASN A 493 3.93 28.64 4.89
C ASN A 493 3.30 28.70 3.49
N ARG A 494 2.01 29.02 3.44
CA ARG A 494 1.20 29.05 2.20
C ARG A 494 1.58 30.13 1.19
N THR A 495 2.56 30.98 1.48
CA THR A 495 3.00 32.08 0.60
C THR A 495 3.86 31.64 -0.60
N SER A 496 4.02 30.33 -0.83
CA SER A 496 4.92 29.77 -1.85
C SER A 496 4.34 28.62 -2.69
N GLN A 497 3.01 28.44 -2.73
CA GLN A 497 2.32 27.46 -3.59
C GLN A 497 1.08 28.08 -4.24
#